data_AF-X0V7E3-F1
#
_entry.id   AF-X0V7E3-F1
#
_cell.length_a   1.000
_cell.length_b   1.000
_cell.length_c   1.000
_cell.angle_alpha   90.00
_cell.angle_beta   90.00
_cell.angle_gamma   90.00
#
_symmetry.space_group_name_H-M   'P 1'
#
loop_
_entity.id
_entity.type
_entity.pdbx_description
1 polymer ?
#
loop_
_entity_poly.entity_id
_entity_poly.type
_entity_poly.pdbx_seq_one_letter_code
_entity_poly.pdbx_strand_id
1 'polypeptide(L)'
;MKSMIKVTMSIAALAVTMCSTSFAQLPPPTEDVADSFPAQKHYSPYVGRNFPTDVFWGDTHLHTGNSMDAGAFGARLLPEDAHRFARGEELTSSTGLKVRLSRPLDFLVVADHSDNMGFFPSLMSGNPKMLADPTGRKWYDMIQAGGQQGVAAAVEIVQALTGNKMPKALASLPGTDLYRSTWDMTVAAAEKYNEPGRYTALHGYEWTSTEKGANRHRVVIYRDGGHKASIMEPYTSLPPLGSPDERDLWKWLQSYE
;
A
#
# COMPACT_ATOMS: atom_id res chain seq x y z
N MET A 1 36.81 -5.64 -68.01
CA MET A 1 35.90 -5.80 -66.85
C MET A 1 36.53 -6.75 -65.85
N LYS A 2 37.09 -6.24 -64.75
CA LYS A 2 37.47 -7.05 -63.57
C LYS A 2 36.88 -6.36 -62.35
N SER A 3 36.01 -7.09 -61.68
CA SER A 3 35.14 -6.68 -60.58
C SER A 3 35.94 -6.36 -59.31
N MET A 4 35.66 -5.20 -58.69
CA MET A 4 36.12 -4.85 -57.34
C MET A 4 35.12 -5.40 -56.31
N ILE A 5 35.57 -6.31 -55.45
CA ILE A 5 34.82 -6.76 -54.29
C ILE A 5 35.09 -5.78 -53.15
N LYS A 6 34.07 -4.99 -52.77
CA LYS A 6 34.09 -4.20 -51.53
C LYS A 6 33.73 -5.12 -50.37
N VAL A 7 34.66 -5.29 -49.44
CA VAL A 7 34.39 -5.95 -48.14
C VAL A 7 33.85 -4.89 -47.19
N THR A 8 32.57 -4.98 -46.86
CA THR A 8 31.92 -4.13 -45.85
C THR A 8 32.19 -4.73 -44.48
N MET A 9 32.96 -4.03 -43.66
CA MET A 9 33.28 -4.45 -42.30
C MET A 9 32.17 -3.97 -41.36
N SER A 10 31.28 -4.87 -40.94
CA SER A 10 30.24 -4.57 -39.96
C SER A 10 30.86 -4.50 -38.55
N ILE A 11 30.90 -3.30 -37.98
CA ILE A 11 31.25 -3.08 -36.57
C ILE A 11 30.04 -3.51 -35.73
N ALA A 12 30.14 -4.67 -35.08
CA ALA A 12 29.20 -5.07 -34.05
C ALA A 12 29.47 -4.21 -32.79
N ALA A 13 28.58 -3.27 -32.52
CA ALA A 13 28.61 -2.52 -31.27
C ALA A 13 28.22 -3.47 -30.12
N LEU A 14 29.20 -3.86 -29.31
CA LEU A 14 28.98 -4.61 -28.08
C LEU A 14 28.30 -3.67 -27.09
N ALA A 15 26.98 -3.82 -26.92
CA ALA A 15 26.24 -3.13 -25.88
C ALA A 15 26.71 -3.67 -24.53
N VAL A 16 27.65 -2.95 -23.89
CA VAL A 16 27.99 -3.16 -22.48
C VAL A 16 26.74 -2.82 -21.68
N THR A 17 26.00 -3.85 -21.30
CA THR A 17 24.94 -3.74 -20.31
C THR A 17 25.63 -3.31 -19.02
N MET A 18 25.42 -2.07 -18.58
CA MET A 18 25.83 -1.66 -17.25
C MET A 18 25.03 -2.51 -16.26
N CYS A 19 25.63 -3.60 -15.78
CA CYS A 19 25.21 -4.25 -14.55
C CYS A 19 25.14 -3.16 -13.49
N SER A 20 23.96 -2.96 -12.91
CA SER A 20 23.80 -2.23 -11.67
C SER A 20 24.78 -2.85 -10.69
N THR A 21 25.84 -2.11 -10.32
CA THR A 21 26.79 -2.57 -9.32
C THR A 21 26.04 -2.63 -7.98
N SER A 22 25.51 -3.81 -7.64
CA SER A 22 25.19 -4.13 -6.25
C SER A 22 26.51 -4.14 -5.50
N PHE A 23 26.84 -3.01 -4.88
CA PHE A 23 27.92 -2.98 -3.91
C PHE A 23 27.46 -3.81 -2.72
N ALA A 24 27.98 -5.03 -2.59
CA ALA A 24 27.74 -5.88 -1.42
C ALA A 24 28.29 -5.26 -0.12
N GLN A 25 29.11 -4.19 -0.25
CA GLN A 25 29.74 -3.49 0.87
C GLN A 25 29.75 -1.99 0.61
N LEU A 26 29.56 -1.20 1.66
CA LEU A 26 29.70 0.25 1.61
C LEU A 26 31.13 0.63 1.21
N PRO A 27 31.31 1.66 0.35
CA PRO A 27 32.63 2.19 0.06
C PRO A 27 33.32 2.65 1.37
N PRO A 28 34.67 2.70 1.38
CA PRO A 28 35.38 3.28 2.52
C PRO A 28 34.89 4.72 2.76
N PRO A 29 34.81 5.16 4.03
CA PRO A 29 34.43 6.52 4.38
C PRO A 29 35.33 7.53 3.66
N THR A 30 34.73 8.61 3.17
CA THR A 30 35.46 9.75 2.59
C THR A 30 36.11 10.58 3.71
N GLU A 31 37.12 11.38 3.38
CA GLU A 31 37.89 12.14 4.38
C GLU A 31 37.02 13.12 5.20
N ASP A 32 35.95 13.66 4.61
CA ASP A 32 35.02 14.59 5.24
C ASP A 32 34.17 13.96 6.36
N VAL A 33 34.09 12.64 6.43
CA VAL A 33 33.39 11.90 7.51
C VAL A 33 34.34 11.10 8.40
N ALA A 34 35.66 11.31 8.29
CA ALA A 34 36.67 10.52 9.00
C ALA A 34 36.47 10.48 10.53
N ASP A 35 36.00 11.59 11.13
CA ASP A 35 35.72 11.67 12.57
C ASP A 35 34.57 10.75 13.01
N SER A 36 33.62 10.48 12.12
CA SER A 36 32.50 9.55 12.35
C SER A 36 32.89 8.08 12.10
N PHE A 37 34.01 7.86 11.40
CA PHE A 37 34.53 6.53 11.07
C PHE A 37 36.01 6.42 11.44
N PRO A 38 36.37 6.50 12.74
CA PRO A 38 37.75 6.43 13.17
C PRO A 38 38.41 5.15 12.65
N ALA A 39 39.54 5.32 11.95
CA ALA A 39 40.26 4.21 11.34
C ALA A 39 40.66 3.17 12.40
N GLN A 40 40.12 1.96 12.28
CA GLN A 40 40.48 0.85 13.15
C GLN A 40 41.74 0.15 12.63
N LYS A 41 42.64 -0.23 13.54
CA LYS A 41 43.87 -1.00 13.21
C LYS A 41 43.60 -2.48 12.93
N HIS A 42 42.41 -2.83 12.43
CA HIS A 42 41.97 -4.21 12.22
C HIS A 42 41.61 -4.43 10.75
N TYR A 43 41.75 -5.66 10.28
CA TYR A 43 41.50 -6.04 8.87
C TYR A 43 40.06 -5.75 8.39
N SER A 44 39.08 -5.65 9.31
CA SER A 44 37.68 -5.37 8.99
C SER A 44 37.27 -3.95 9.39
N PRO A 45 37.21 -2.98 8.46
CA PRO A 45 36.94 -1.56 8.74
C PRO A 45 35.47 -1.27 9.12
N TYR A 46 34.61 -2.30 9.14
CA TYR A 46 33.20 -2.20 9.49
C TYR A 46 32.92 -2.59 10.95
N VAL A 47 33.88 -3.22 11.64
CA VAL A 47 33.71 -3.64 13.04
C VAL A 47 33.44 -2.41 13.92
N GLY A 48 32.45 -2.50 14.80
CA GLY A 48 32.08 -1.41 15.71
C GLY A 48 31.31 -0.25 15.06
N ARG A 49 31.00 -0.30 13.75
CA ARG A 49 30.01 0.60 13.15
C ARG A 49 28.63 0.21 13.66
N ASN A 50 28.09 0.99 14.59
CA ASN A 50 26.83 0.73 15.29
C ASN A 50 25.77 1.81 15.03
N PHE A 51 25.89 2.54 13.93
CA PHE A 51 24.95 3.57 13.51
C PHE A 51 24.48 3.32 12.07
N PRO A 52 23.25 3.72 11.70
CA PRO A 52 22.73 3.56 10.35
C PRO A 52 23.51 4.42 9.35
N THR A 53 23.81 3.86 8.17
CA THR A 53 24.50 4.55 7.07
C THR A 53 23.65 4.66 5.80
N ASP A 54 22.50 4.00 5.77
CA ASP A 54 21.57 4.01 4.65
C ASP A 54 20.36 4.89 4.98
N VAL A 55 19.90 5.66 3.98
CA VAL A 55 18.67 6.45 4.05
C VAL A 55 17.64 5.80 3.15
N PHE A 56 16.55 5.33 3.75
CA PHE A 56 15.42 4.73 3.04
C PHE A 56 14.29 5.74 2.86
N TRP A 57 13.70 5.75 1.66
CA TRP A 57 12.55 6.56 1.29
C TRP A 57 11.33 5.68 1.11
N GLY A 58 10.26 5.95 1.84
CA GLY A 58 9.05 5.16 1.73
C GLY A 58 7.83 5.93 2.22
N ASP A 59 6.69 5.28 2.06
CA ASP A 59 5.40 5.80 2.49
C ASP A 59 4.79 4.82 3.49
N THR A 60 4.37 5.33 4.65
CA THR A 60 3.74 4.54 5.70
C THR A 60 2.23 4.68 5.72
N HIS A 61 1.65 5.52 4.87
CA HIS A 61 0.27 5.95 4.98
C HIS A 61 -0.38 6.15 3.61
N LEU A 62 -0.43 5.07 2.82
CA LEU A 62 -1.03 5.06 1.50
C LEU A 62 -2.39 4.36 1.50
N HIS A 63 -3.40 5.00 0.93
CA HIS A 63 -4.73 4.43 0.70
C HIS A 63 -4.92 3.98 -0.75
N THR A 64 -5.69 2.91 -0.93
CA THR A 64 -6.09 2.34 -2.22
C THR A 64 -7.61 2.37 -2.37
N GLY A 65 -8.13 1.87 -3.48
CA GLY A 65 -9.56 1.70 -3.70
C GLY A 65 -10.24 0.80 -2.67
N ASN A 66 -9.50 -0.04 -1.93
CA ASN A 66 -10.05 -0.83 -0.82
C ASN A 66 -10.47 0.04 0.37
N SER A 67 -9.82 1.19 0.58
CA SER A 67 -10.18 2.11 1.64
C SER A 67 -11.51 2.81 1.38
N MET A 68 -12.24 3.09 2.45
CA MET A 68 -13.53 3.77 2.38
C MET A 68 -13.41 5.19 1.83
N ASP A 69 -12.50 6.00 2.36
CA ASP A 69 -12.36 7.40 2.01
C ASP A 69 -11.82 7.56 0.58
N ALA A 70 -10.73 6.87 0.25
CA ALA A 70 -10.11 6.92 -1.06
C ALA A 70 -11.07 6.38 -2.14
N GLY A 71 -11.77 5.28 -1.88
CA GLY A 71 -12.81 4.76 -2.77
C GLY A 71 -13.92 5.79 -3.03
N ALA A 72 -14.38 6.48 -1.98
CA ALA A 72 -15.38 7.54 -2.06
C ALA A 72 -14.90 8.74 -2.89
N PHE A 73 -13.61 9.10 -2.78
CA PHE A 73 -12.98 10.16 -3.57
C PHE A 73 -12.50 9.73 -4.95
N GLY A 74 -12.82 8.50 -5.38
CA GLY A 74 -12.59 8.07 -6.75
C GLY A 74 -11.35 7.20 -6.97
N ALA A 75 -10.66 6.75 -5.92
CA ALA A 75 -9.58 5.78 -6.06
C ALA A 75 -10.11 4.44 -6.58
N ARG A 76 -9.43 3.86 -7.57
CA ARG A 76 -9.80 2.58 -8.19
C ARG A 76 -8.66 1.56 -8.23
N LEU A 77 -7.41 2.02 -8.09
CA LEU A 77 -6.24 1.15 -8.00
C LEU A 77 -6.25 0.39 -6.68
N LEU A 78 -5.74 -0.84 -6.68
CA LEU A 78 -5.79 -1.78 -5.55
C LEU A 78 -4.39 -1.98 -4.92
N PRO A 79 -4.24 -2.72 -3.81
CA PRO A 79 -2.94 -2.91 -3.14
C PRO A 79 -1.82 -3.42 -4.05
N GLU A 80 -2.11 -4.31 -5.00
CA GLU A 80 -1.14 -4.74 -6.02
C GLU A 80 -0.61 -3.56 -6.84
N ASP A 81 -1.49 -2.68 -7.31
CA ASP A 81 -1.09 -1.50 -8.06
C ASP A 81 -0.24 -0.55 -7.20
N ALA A 82 -0.57 -0.40 -5.91
CA ALA A 82 0.20 0.45 -5.00
C ALA A 82 1.66 -0.02 -4.90
N HIS A 83 1.90 -1.33 -4.75
CA HIS A 83 3.25 -1.87 -4.70
C HIS A 83 3.98 -1.75 -6.04
N ARG A 84 3.30 -1.98 -7.17
CA ARG A 84 3.85 -1.77 -8.52
C ARG A 84 4.29 -0.31 -8.71
N PHE A 85 3.45 0.63 -8.30
CA PHE A 85 3.75 2.06 -8.39
C PHE A 85 4.95 2.44 -7.54
N ALA A 86 4.98 1.99 -6.28
CA ALA A 86 6.08 2.23 -5.35
C ALA A 86 7.41 1.67 -5.88
N ARG A 87 7.39 0.53 -6.58
CA ARG A 87 8.57 -0.06 -7.23
C ARG A 87 8.98 0.64 -8.54
N GLY A 88 8.26 1.68 -8.96
CA GLY A 88 8.60 2.50 -10.13
C GLY A 88 7.99 2.02 -11.44
N GLU A 89 7.01 1.12 -11.42
CA GLU A 89 6.27 0.76 -12.62
C GLU A 89 5.38 1.92 -13.10
N GLU A 90 5.14 1.97 -14.42
CA GLU A 90 4.14 2.86 -14.99
C GLU A 90 2.75 2.27 -14.82
N LEU A 91 1.81 3.07 -14.31
CA LEU A 91 0.40 2.69 -14.14
C LEU A 91 -0.53 3.68 -14.83
N THR A 92 -1.80 3.29 -14.92
CA THR A 92 -2.89 4.20 -15.31
C THR A 92 -3.62 4.64 -14.04
N SER A 93 -3.67 5.94 -13.78
CA SER A 93 -4.36 6.51 -12.61
C SER A 93 -5.88 6.25 -12.67
N SER A 94 -6.58 6.46 -11.56
CA SER A 94 -8.06 6.41 -11.52
C SER A 94 -8.73 7.40 -12.47
N THR A 95 -8.01 8.44 -12.92
CA THR A 95 -8.46 9.44 -13.89
C THR A 95 -8.02 9.14 -15.33
N GLY A 96 -7.33 8.02 -15.57
CA GLY A 96 -6.91 7.58 -16.90
C GLY A 96 -5.53 8.07 -17.36
N LEU A 97 -4.79 8.80 -16.51
CA LEU A 97 -3.47 9.33 -16.86
C LEU A 97 -2.38 8.28 -16.64
N LYS A 98 -1.35 8.25 -17.50
CA LYS A 98 -0.14 7.47 -17.25
C LYS A 98 0.70 8.15 -16.17
N VAL A 99 1.05 7.40 -15.14
CA VAL A 99 1.77 7.90 -13.96
C VAL A 99 2.91 6.96 -13.60
N ARG A 100 4.01 7.54 -13.11
CA ARG A 100 5.18 6.84 -12.56
C ARG A 100 5.87 7.74 -11.54
N LEU A 101 6.40 7.18 -10.46
CA LEU A 101 7.25 7.93 -9.54
C LEU A 101 8.57 8.36 -10.23
N SER A 102 9.10 9.52 -9.85
CA SER A 102 10.43 9.97 -10.32
C SER A 102 11.56 9.08 -9.78
N ARG A 103 11.34 8.47 -8.62
CA ARG A 103 12.22 7.51 -7.96
C ARG A 103 11.36 6.41 -7.30
N PRO A 104 11.70 5.12 -7.44
CA PRO A 104 11.09 4.05 -6.65
C PRO A 104 11.29 4.24 -5.14
N LEU A 105 10.31 3.83 -4.35
CA LEU A 105 10.42 3.78 -2.90
C LEU A 105 11.19 2.53 -2.45
N ASP A 106 11.85 2.64 -1.32
CA ASP A 106 12.54 1.55 -0.62
C ASP A 106 11.56 0.72 0.23
N PHE A 107 10.44 1.31 0.66
CA PHE A 107 9.37 0.58 1.36
C PHE A 107 7.99 1.23 1.17
N LEU A 108 6.93 0.45 1.41
CA LEU A 108 5.55 0.92 1.43
C LEU A 108 4.74 0.18 2.49
N VAL A 109 3.86 0.90 3.19
CA VAL A 109 2.69 0.36 3.90
C VAL A 109 1.44 0.77 3.14
N VAL A 110 0.66 -0.21 2.67
CA VAL A 110 -0.71 0.03 2.21
C VAL A 110 -1.60 0.09 3.45
N ALA A 111 -2.00 1.29 3.84
CA ALA A 111 -2.69 1.58 5.09
C ALA A 111 -4.17 1.90 4.85
N ASP A 112 -4.88 1.03 4.11
CA ASP A 112 -6.32 1.19 3.90
C ASP A 112 -7.09 1.22 5.24
N HIS A 113 -8.16 2.03 5.31
CA HIS A 113 -9.04 2.04 6.47
C HIS A 113 -9.60 0.65 6.77
N SER A 114 -9.50 0.23 8.04
CA SER A 114 -10.06 -1.03 8.55
C SER A 114 -11.58 -1.04 8.45
N ASP A 115 -12.26 0.02 8.87
CA ASP A 115 -13.71 0.10 8.85
C ASP A 115 -14.26 0.03 7.43
N ASN A 116 -15.01 -1.04 7.15
CA ASN A 116 -15.70 -1.27 5.89
C ASN A 116 -14.80 -1.44 4.66
N MET A 117 -13.55 -1.91 4.85
CA MET A 117 -12.62 -2.17 3.75
C MET A 117 -13.20 -3.07 2.66
N GLY A 118 -12.83 -2.82 1.41
CA GLY A 118 -13.27 -3.61 0.25
C GLY A 118 -14.71 -3.30 -0.19
N PHE A 119 -15.41 -2.41 0.50
CA PHE A 119 -16.76 -1.99 0.14
C PHE A 119 -16.83 -1.39 -1.28
N PHE A 120 -15.99 -0.40 -1.59
CA PHE A 120 -16.05 0.28 -2.89
C PHE A 120 -15.73 -0.64 -4.07
N PRO A 121 -14.66 -1.45 -4.05
CA PRO A 121 -14.39 -2.39 -5.15
C PRO A 121 -15.53 -3.40 -5.33
N SER A 122 -16.09 -3.92 -4.23
CA SER A 122 -17.25 -4.80 -4.27
C SER A 122 -18.47 -4.13 -4.91
N LEU A 123 -18.81 -2.90 -4.48
CA LEU A 123 -19.91 -2.13 -5.06
C LEU A 123 -19.66 -1.86 -6.55
N MET A 124 -18.48 -1.34 -6.90
CA MET A 124 -18.13 -0.95 -8.28
C MET A 124 -18.00 -2.13 -9.25
N SER A 125 -17.74 -3.34 -8.75
CA SER A 125 -17.80 -4.57 -9.55
C SER A 125 -19.23 -4.96 -9.95
N GLY A 126 -20.26 -4.28 -9.42
CA GLY A 126 -21.66 -4.63 -9.63
C GLY A 126 -22.09 -5.87 -8.85
N ASN A 127 -21.45 -6.14 -7.71
CA ASN A 127 -21.73 -7.34 -6.89
C ASN A 127 -23.24 -7.51 -6.65
N PRO A 128 -23.87 -8.61 -7.10
CA PRO A 128 -25.31 -8.81 -6.97
C PRO A 128 -25.82 -8.73 -5.53
N LYS A 129 -25.02 -9.13 -4.53
CA LYS A 129 -25.40 -9.02 -3.11
C LYS A 129 -25.53 -7.56 -2.68
N MET A 130 -24.64 -6.69 -3.16
CA MET A 130 -24.70 -5.25 -2.89
C MET A 130 -25.87 -4.58 -3.61
N LEU A 131 -26.11 -4.96 -4.86
CA LEU A 131 -27.17 -4.35 -5.69
C LEU A 131 -28.58 -4.86 -5.36
N ALA A 132 -28.71 -5.97 -4.63
CA ALA A 132 -29.99 -6.45 -4.12
C ALA A 132 -30.54 -5.54 -3.00
N ASP A 133 -29.68 -4.82 -2.29
CA ASP A 133 -30.09 -3.80 -1.32
C ASP A 133 -30.44 -2.49 -2.06
N PRO A 134 -31.63 -1.88 -1.82
CA PRO A 134 -32.03 -0.65 -2.50
C PRO A 134 -31.06 0.52 -2.30
N THR A 135 -30.45 0.64 -1.12
CA THR A 135 -29.44 1.67 -0.83
C THR A 135 -28.16 1.40 -1.61
N GLY A 136 -27.73 0.13 -1.67
CA GLY A 136 -26.57 -0.28 -2.48
C GLY A 136 -26.78 0.00 -3.97
N ARG A 137 -27.96 -0.33 -4.49
CA ARG A 137 -28.37 0.00 -5.87
C ARG A 137 -28.34 1.51 -6.13
N LYS A 138 -28.96 2.30 -5.25
CA LYS A 138 -28.99 3.76 -5.34
C LYS A 138 -27.58 4.34 -5.41
N TRP A 139 -26.71 3.96 -4.47
CA TRP A 139 -25.34 4.46 -4.41
C TRP A 139 -24.52 4.07 -5.64
N TYR A 140 -24.66 2.83 -6.11
CA TYR A 140 -24.02 2.41 -7.35
C TYR A 140 -24.45 3.30 -8.53
N ASP A 141 -25.75 3.50 -8.72
CA ASP A 141 -26.26 4.27 -9.86
C ASP A 141 -25.82 5.74 -9.80
N MET A 142 -25.82 6.34 -8.62
CA MET A 142 -25.31 7.69 -8.40
C MET A 142 -23.81 7.80 -8.71
N ILE A 143 -23.00 6.82 -8.33
CA ILE A 143 -21.56 6.81 -8.62
C ILE A 143 -21.32 6.62 -10.13
N GLN A 144 -22.06 5.73 -10.79
CA GLN A 144 -21.96 5.52 -12.24
C GLN A 144 -22.39 6.76 -13.04
N ALA A 145 -23.41 7.49 -12.57
CA ALA A 145 -23.81 8.76 -13.16
C ALA A 145 -22.70 9.83 -13.06
N GLY A 146 -21.82 9.72 -12.05
CA GLY A 146 -20.69 10.61 -11.85
C GLY A 146 -21.10 12.04 -11.45
N GLY A 147 -20.16 12.98 -11.57
CA GLY A 147 -20.38 14.39 -11.24
C GLY A 147 -20.93 14.60 -9.82
N GLN A 148 -21.91 15.51 -9.69
CA GLN A 148 -22.54 15.82 -8.39
C GLN A 148 -23.32 14.64 -7.78
N GLN A 149 -23.82 13.71 -8.60
CA GLN A 149 -24.48 12.51 -8.09
C GLN A 149 -23.46 11.59 -7.41
N GLY A 150 -22.29 11.39 -8.03
CA GLY A 150 -21.20 10.62 -7.43
C GLY A 150 -20.71 11.25 -6.11
N VAL A 151 -20.56 12.58 -6.07
CA VAL A 151 -20.20 13.31 -4.85
C VAL A 151 -21.27 13.14 -3.77
N ALA A 152 -22.55 13.26 -4.12
CA ALA A 152 -23.64 13.06 -3.16
C ALA A 152 -23.66 11.64 -2.59
N ALA A 153 -23.40 10.62 -3.43
CA ALA A 153 -23.28 9.23 -2.95
C ALA A 153 -22.10 9.07 -1.99
N ALA A 154 -20.92 9.62 -2.34
CA ALA A 154 -19.75 9.60 -1.45
C ALA A 154 -20.05 10.21 -0.08
N VAL A 155 -20.75 11.36 -0.04
CA VAL A 155 -21.17 12.01 1.21
C VAL A 155 -22.14 11.13 2.00
N GLU A 156 -23.19 10.59 1.36
CA GLU A 156 -24.16 9.70 2.02
C GLU A 156 -23.48 8.48 2.63
N ILE A 157 -22.56 7.87 1.88
CA ILE A 157 -21.82 6.69 2.28
C ILE A 157 -20.91 6.99 3.49
N VAL A 158 -20.13 8.07 3.44
CA VAL A 158 -19.24 8.47 4.54
C VAL A 158 -20.04 8.82 5.80
N GLN A 159 -21.18 9.50 5.66
CA GLN A 159 -22.08 9.80 6.77
C GLN A 159 -22.69 8.53 7.36
N ALA A 160 -23.06 7.56 6.52
CA ALA A 160 -23.57 6.27 6.98
C ALA A 160 -22.50 5.50 7.76
N LEU A 161 -21.24 5.49 7.29
CA LEU A 161 -20.14 4.83 8.01
C LEU A 161 -19.84 5.53 9.34
N THR A 162 -19.52 6.82 9.31
CA THR A 162 -19.13 7.59 10.52
C THR A 162 -20.25 7.71 11.55
N GLY A 163 -21.50 7.64 11.11
CA GLY A 163 -22.67 7.59 11.99
C GLY A 163 -23.03 6.20 12.51
N ASN A 164 -22.26 5.16 12.17
CA ASN A 164 -22.55 3.75 12.43
C ASN A 164 -23.96 3.30 11.97
N LYS A 165 -24.33 3.71 10.76
CA LYS A 165 -25.64 3.49 10.12
C LYS A 165 -25.54 2.78 8.77
N MET A 166 -24.39 2.16 8.47
CA MET A 166 -24.26 1.35 7.26
C MET A 166 -25.29 0.22 7.25
N PRO A 167 -26.04 0.02 6.15
CA PRO A 167 -26.94 -1.12 6.03
C PRO A 167 -26.17 -2.43 6.22
N LYS A 168 -26.71 -3.36 7.02
CA LYS A 168 -26.03 -4.63 7.33
C LYS A 168 -25.69 -5.44 6.07
N ALA A 169 -26.53 -5.38 5.04
CA ALA A 169 -26.30 -6.06 3.77
C ALA A 169 -25.11 -5.50 2.97
N LEU A 170 -24.70 -4.27 3.27
CA LEU A 170 -23.61 -3.53 2.61
C LEU A 170 -22.33 -3.49 3.44
N ALA A 171 -22.39 -3.91 4.70
CA ALA A 171 -21.28 -3.80 5.63
C ALA A 171 -20.22 -4.89 5.37
N SER A 172 -18.97 -4.45 5.25
CA SER A 172 -17.77 -5.28 5.31
C SER A 172 -17.24 -5.18 6.74
N LEU A 173 -17.33 -6.27 7.49
CA LEU A 173 -17.00 -6.32 8.91
C LEU A 173 -16.10 -7.53 9.18
N PRO A 174 -15.24 -7.49 10.21
CA PRO A 174 -14.48 -8.67 10.61
C PRO A 174 -15.37 -9.91 10.74
N GLY A 175 -14.93 -11.02 10.13
CA GLY A 175 -15.66 -12.28 10.08
C GLY A 175 -16.60 -12.44 8.88
N THR A 176 -16.76 -11.43 8.01
CA THR A 176 -17.47 -11.59 6.73
C THR A 176 -16.51 -11.96 5.61
N ASP A 177 -17.00 -12.70 4.60
CA ASP A 177 -16.18 -13.11 3.45
C ASP A 177 -15.51 -11.93 2.73
N LEU A 178 -16.23 -10.80 2.61
CA LEU A 178 -15.71 -9.61 1.94
C LEU A 178 -14.55 -9.00 2.72
N TYR A 179 -14.68 -8.87 4.04
CA TYR A 179 -13.64 -8.28 4.87
C TYR A 179 -12.39 -9.15 4.89
N ARG A 180 -12.57 -10.45 5.15
CA ARG A 180 -11.49 -11.45 5.16
C ARG A 180 -10.74 -11.48 3.83
N SER A 181 -11.46 -11.64 2.71
CA SER A 181 -10.83 -11.71 1.39
C SER A 181 -10.14 -10.40 0.97
N THR A 182 -10.64 -9.24 1.43
CA THR A 182 -9.98 -7.95 1.22
C THR A 182 -8.67 -7.88 1.99
N TRP A 183 -8.67 -8.31 3.26
CA TRP A 183 -7.43 -8.35 4.06
C TRP A 183 -6.42 -9.34 3.48
N ASP A 184 -6.85 -10.54 3.12
CA ASP A 184 -6.00 -11.56 2.51
C ASP A 184 -5.40 -11.06 1.18
N MET A 185 -6.15 -10.31 0.38
CA MET A 185 -5.66 -9.65 -0.84
C MET A 185 -4.55 -8.63 -0.52
N THR A 186 -4.75 -7.78 0.49
CA THR A 186 -3.74 -6.78 0.90
C THR A 186 -2.45 -7.46 1.37
N VAL A 187 -2.56 -8.50 2.21
CA VAL A 187 -1.39 -9.28 2.67
C VAL A 187 -0.70 -9.98 1.49
N ALA A 188 -1.47 -10.64 0.61
CA ALA A 188 -0.93 -11.34 -0.55
C ALA A 188 -0.23 -10.38 -1.53
N ALA A 189 -0.74 -9.16 -1.72
CA ALA A 189 -0.09 -8.14 -2.52
C ALA A 189 1.26 -7.75 -1.91
N ALA A 190 1.32 -7.48 -0.60
CA ALA A 190 2.58 -7.18 0.06
C ALA A 190 3.60 -8.33 -0.11
N GLU A 191 3.19 -9.57 0.17
CA GLU A 191 4.06 -10.74 0.04
C GLU A 191 4.56 -10.97 -1.39
N LYS A 192 3.67 -10.81 -2.39
CA LYS A 192 4.01 -10.98 -3.81
C LYS A 192 5.05 -9.96 -4.29
N TYR A 193 4.98 -8.73 -3.78
CA TYR A 193 5.80 -7.63 -4.27
C TYR A 193 7.03 -7.33 -3.42
N ASN A 194 7.15 -7.93 -2.23
CA ASN A 194 8.32 -7.81 -1.36
C ASN A 194 9.58 -8.36 -2.05
N GLU A 195 10.64 -7.55 -2.13
CA GLU A 195 11.94 -7.94 -2.68
C GLU A 195 13.03 -7.63 -1.64
N PRO A 196 13.35 -8.57 -0.72
CA PRO A 196 14.32 -8.34 0.34
C PRO A 196 15.64 -7.76 -0.17
N GLY A 197 16.10 -6.67 0.44
CA GLY A 197 17.31 -5.94 0.05
C GLY A 197 17.12 -4.95 -1.11
N ARG A 198 15.92 -4.85 -1.70
CA ARG A 198 15.59 -3.87 -2.75
C ARG A 198 14.32 -3.07 -2.46
N TYR A 199 13.28 -3.72 -1.97
CA TYR A 199 12.00 -3.11 -1.67
C TYR A 199 11.31 -3.89 -0.55
N THR A 200 10.90 -3.19 0.51
CA THR A 200 10.16 -3.79 1.63
C THR A 200 8.68 -3.45 1.52
N ALA A 201 7.86 -4.47 1.26
CA ALA A 201 6.41 -4.35 1.39
C ALA A 201 6.01 -4.68 2.83
N LEU A 202 5.64 -3.65 3.60
CA LEU A 202 5.23 -3.81 5.00
C LEU A 202 3.73 -4.13 5.06
N HIS A 203 3.36 -5.09 5.90
CA HIS A 203 1.95 -5.35 6.18
C HIS A 203 1.42 -4.32 7.16
N GLY A 204 0.28 -3.72 6.84
CA GLY A 204 -0.38 -2.80 7.74
C GLY A 204 -1.77 -2.45 7.27
N TYR A 205 -2.44 -1.65 8.09
CA TYR A 205 -3.74 -1.06 7.81
C TYR A 205 -3.90 0.20 8.66
N GLU A 206 -4.94 0.98 8.38
CA GLU A 206 -5.30 2.12 9.21
C GLU A 206 -6.51 1.82 10.09
N TRP A 207 -6.36 2.06 11.39
CA TRP A 207 -7.49 2.20 12.30
C TRP A 207 -7.78 3.69 12.48
N THR A 208 -9.05 4.10 12.35
CA THR A 208 -9.43 5.52 12.50
C THR A 208 -10.65 5.71 13.36
N SER A 209 -10.49 6.46 14.45
CA SER A 209 -11.58 6.89 15.31
C SER A 209 -12.08 8.26 14.92
N THR A 210 -13.39 8.34 14.66
CA THR A 210 -14.12 9.59 14.39
C THR A 210 -14.90 10.11 15.61
N GLU A 211 -14.61 9.58 16.82
CA GLU A 211 -15.40 9.86 18.02
C GLU A 211 -15.43 11.35 18.36
N LYS A 212 -16.64 11.89 18.62
CA LYS A 212 -16.87 13.32 18.92
C LYS A 212 -16.34 14.26 17.82
N GLY A 213 -16.21 13.77 16.58
CA GLY A 213 -15.71 14.55 15.44
C GLY A 213 -14.19 14.70 15.39
N ALA A 214 -13.44 14.08 16.32
CA ALA A 214 -12.00 13.99 16.20
C ALA A 214 -11.66 13.01 15.08
N ASN A 215 -10.70 13.31 14.19
CA ASN A 215 -10.31 12.42 13.11
C ASN A 215 -8.92 11.81 13.41
N ARG A 216 -8.89 10.73 14.18
CA ARG A 216 -7.65 10.17 14.76
C ARG A 216 -7.23 8.90 14.02
N HIS A 217 -6.22 9.05 13.18
CA HIS A 217 -5.65 7.96 12.37
C HIS A 217 -4.50 7.26 13.11
N ARG A 218 -4.48 5.92 13.06
CA ARG A 218 -3.40 5.07 13.55
C ARG A 218 -3.07 4.04 12.47
N VAL A 219 -1.89 4.18 11.87
CA VAL A 219 -1.34 3.12 11.02
C VAL A 219 -0.80 2.02 11.94
N VAL A 220 -1.33 0.81 11.78
CA VAL A 220 -0.85 -0.41 12.43
C VAL A 220 0.07 -1.10 11.44
N ILE A 221 1.33 -1.32 11.83
CA ILE A 221 2.33 -2.01 11.02
C ILE A 221 2.73 -3.28 11.75
N TYR A 222 2.62 -4.42 11.08
CA TYR A 222 2.98 -5.72 11.64
C TYR A 222 4.49 -5.95 11.56
N ARG A 223 5.04 -6.54 12.63
CA ARG A 223 6.46 -6.92 12.69
C ARG A 223 6.77 -8.19 11.90
N ASP A 224 5.81 -9.12 11.85
CA ASP A 224 5.96 -10.44 11.24
C ASP A 224 5.54 -10.45 9.76
N GLY A 225 5.83 -11.56 9.06
CA GLY A 225 5.42 -11.77 7.67
C GLY A 225 3.96 -12.20 7.49
N GLY A 226 3.57 -12.41 6.24
CA GLY A 226 2.17 -12.55 5.82
C GLY A 226 1.38 -13.64 6.54
N HIS A 227 1.99 -14.78 6.83
CA HIS A 227 1.31 -15.86 7.57
C HIS A 227 0.75 -15.37 8.91
N LYS A 228 1.55 -14.68 9.73
CA LYS A 228 1.08 -14.17 11.02
C LYS A 228 0.15 -12.97 10.85
N ALA A 229 0.47 -12.05 9.95
CA ALA A 229 -0.38 -10.88 9.68
C ALA A 229 -1.81 -11.28 9.22
N SER A 230 -1.96 -12.42 8.55
CA SER A 230 -3.26 -12.95 8.10
C SER A 230 -4.09 -13.65 9.18
N ILE A 231 -3.50 -14.02 10.34
CA ILE A 231 -4.22 -14.75 11.39
C ILE A 231 -5.39 -13.91 11.92
N MET A 232 -5.14 -12.62 12.16
CA MET A 232 -6.12 -11.69 12.68
C MET A 232 -6.63 -10.77 11.57
N GLU A 233 -7.95 -10.58 11.52
CA GLU A 233 -8.53 -9.50 10.73
C GLU A 233 -8.25 -8.16 11.39
N PRO A 234 -7.99 -7.09 10.63
CA PRO A 234 -7.81 -5.75 11.16
C PRO A 234 -8.92 -5.35 12.15
N TYR A 235 -8.52 -4.83 13.30
CA TYR A 235 -9.45 -4.29 14.28
C TYR A 235 -10.11 -3.02 13.73
N THR A 236 -11.41 -2.84 13.97
CA THR A 236 -12.19 -1.69 13.51
C THR A 236 -12.38 -0.66 14.62
N SER A 237 -12.77 0.57 14.27
CA SER A 237 -13.12 1.58 15.27
C SER A 237 -14.61 1.61 15.62
N LEU A 238 -15.46 1.06 14.75
CA LEU A 238 -16.90 1.07 14.95
C LEU A 238 -17.42 -0.11 15.81
N PRO A 239 -18.30 0.15 16.79
CA PRO A 239 -18.98 -0.90 17.54
C PRO A 239 -20.02 -1.62 16.65
N PRO A 240 -20.36 -2.90 16.94
CA PRO A 240 -20.05 -3.63 18.17
C PRO A 240 -18.76 -4.47 18.12
N LEU A 241 -18.12 -4.61 16.95
CA LEU A 241 -16.94 -5.47 16.80
C LEU A 241 -15.64 -4.75 17.14
N GLY A 242 -15.62 -3.43 16.98
CA GLY A 242 -14.51 -2.55 17.34
C GLY A 242 -14.83 -1.62 18.49
N SER A 243 -13.91 -0.70 18.74
CA SER A 243 -14.05 0.38 19.72
C SER A 243 -13.37 1.62 19.18
N PRO A 244 -13.92 2.83 19.41
CA PRO A 244 -13.29 4.08 18.98
C PRO A 244 -12.21 4.59 19.96
N ASP A 245 -11.96 3.90 21.08
CA ASP A 245 -10.91 4.20 22.05
C ASP A 245 -9.59 3.51 21.63
N GLU A 246 -8.53 4.30 21.42
CA GLU A 246 -7.20 3.77 21.07
C GLU A 246 -6.66 2.74 22.07
N ARG A 247 -7.06 2.80 23.33
CA ARG A 247 -6.61 1.84 24.35
C ARG A 247 -7.18 0.46 24.12
N ASP A 248 -8.36 0.35 23.51
CA ASP A 248 -8.91 -0.95 23.14
C ASP A 248 -8.21 -1.52 21.91
N LEU A 249 -7.80 -0.66 20.96
CA LEU A 249 -6.88 -1.06 19.89
C LEU A 249 -5.56 -1.61 20.49
N TRP A 250 -4.96 -0.95 21.48
CA TRP A 250 -3.73 -1.45 22.11
C TRP A 250 -3.91 -2.79 22.83
N LYS A 251 -5.03 -2.98 23.54
CA LYS A 251 -5.35 -4.29 24.15
C LYS A 251 -5.53 -5.37 23.09
N TRP A 252 -6.16 -5.04 21.97
CA TRP A 252 -6.31 -5.97 20.86
C TRP A 252 -4.94 -6.35 20.26
N LEU A 253 -4.03 -5.38 20.07
CA LEU A 253 -2.67 -5.62 19.59
C LEU A 253 -1.87 -6.55 20.53
N GLN A 254 -2.10 -6.47 21.84
CA GLN A 254 -1.46 -7.40 22.80
C GLN A 254 -1.91 -8.86 22.63
N SER A 255 -3.04 -9.13 21.95
CA SER A 255 -3.45 -10.50 21.64
C SER A 255 -2.75 -11.09 20.40
N TYR A 256 -2.01 -10.26 19.66
CA TYR A 256 -1.21 -10.65 18.49
C TYR A 256 0.22 -11.09 18.88
N GLU A 257 0.74 -10.67 20.03
CA GLU A 257 2.12 -10.96 20.50
C GLU A 257 2.32 -12.41 21.01
#